data_AF-A0A0G3ZCQ8-F1
#
_entry.id   AF-A0A0G3ZCQ8-F1
#
_cell.length_a   1.000
_cell.length_b   1.000
_cell.length_c   1.000
_cell.angle_alpha   90.00
_cell.angle_beta   90.00
_cell.angle_gamma   90.00
#
_symmetry.space_group_name_H-M   'P 1'
#
loop_
_entity.id
_entity.type
_entity.pdbx_description
1 polymer ?
#
loop_
_entity_poly.entity_id
_entity_poly.type
_entity_poly.pdbx_seq_one_letter_code
_entity_poly.pdbx_strand_id
1 'polypeptide(L)'
;MKQEEFTPMFMMLMISMIFSLILLLISTMTSKNMPEPEKMSVYECGFDPLKTPRLPFSMKFFLMGMLFLMFDLEISYIFPWCTTMKEMKWTSFMTMILFMMMLTLGFMYEWLKEGLEWE
;
A
#
# COMPACT_ATOMS: atom_id res chain seq x y z
N MET A 1 -18.09 -20.61 -1.64
CA MET A 1 -16.70 -20.90 -1.22
C MET A 1 -16.76 -21.52 0.15
N LYS A 2 -16.38 -22.79 0.33
CA LYS A 2 -16.49 -23.47 1.63
C LYS A 2 -15.35 -23.01 2.54
N GLN A 3 -15.60 -22.91 3.84
CA GLN A 3 -14.59 -22.48 4.83
C GLN A 3 -13.28 -23.29 4.76
N GLU A 4 -13.36 -24.54 4.30
CA GLU A 4 -12.21 -25.45 4.16
C GLU A 4 -11.16 -24.99 3.14
N GLU A 5 -11.52 -24.13 2.18
CA GLU A 5 -10.59 -23.59 1.18
C GLU A 5 -9.69 -22.48 1.76
N PHE A 6 -10.10 -21.83 2.85
CA PHE A 6 -9.31 -20.77 3.51
C PHE A 6 -8.30 -21.32 4.52
N THR A 7 -8.55 -22.51 5.05
CA THR A 7 -7.66 -23.21 6.00
C THR A 7 -6.19 -23.28 5.53
N PRO A 8 -5.87 -23.70 4.29
CA PRO A 8 -4.48 -23.77 3.83
C PRO A 8 -3.81 -22.39 3.73
N MET A 9 -4.52 -21.34 3.29
CA MET A 9 -3.97 -19.98 3.23
C MET A 9 -3.60 -19.47 4.62
N PHE A 10 -4.49 -19.67 5.60
CA PHE A 10 -4.24 -19.25 6.97
C PHE A 10 -3.07 -20.03 7.60
N MET A 11 -2.98 -21.33 7.35
CA MET A 11 -1.84 -22.14 7.81
C MET A 11 -0.52 -21.64 7.22
N MET A 12 -0.46 -21.32 5.92
CA MET A 12 0.75 -20.78 5.29
C MET A 12 1.18 -19.45 5.91
N LEU A 13 0.22 -18.53 6.12
CA LEU A 13 0.50 -17.25 6.79
C LEU A 13 1.06 -17.45 8.19
N MET A 14 0.44 -18.31 9.01
CA MET A 14 0.91 -18.60 10.37
C MET A 14 2.30 -19.23 10.38
N ILE A 15 2.56 -20.20 9.51
CA ILE A 15 3.89 -20.84 9.40
C ILE A 15 4.94 -19.81 9.00
N SER A 16 4.66 -18.95 8.01
CA SER A 16 5.60 -17.92 7.56
C SER A 16 5.93 -16.91 8.67
N MET A 17 4.92 -16.49 9.44
CA MET A 17 5.09 -15.56 10.55
C MET A 17 5.91 -16.20 11.68
N ILE A 18 5.57 -17.42 12.09
CA ILE A 18 6.32 -18.17 13.11
C ILE A 18 7.77 -18.38 12.68
N PHE A 19 7.98 -18.76 11.42
CA PHE A 19 9.33 -18.98 10.88
C PHE A 19 10.15 -17.69 10.89
N SER A 20 9.59 -16.57 10.44
CA SER A 20 10.26 -15.26 10.50
C SER A 20 10.61 -14.84 11.94
N LEU A 21 9.73 -15.13 12.89
CA LEU A 21 9.93 -14.83 14.31
C LEU A 21 11.03 -15.70 14.92
N ILE A 22 11.08 -16.99 14.58
CA ILE A 22 12.17 -17.89 14.98
C ILE A 22 13.51 -17.39 14.44
N LEU A 23 13.58 -16.99 13.17
CA LEU A 23 14.81 -16.44 12.59
C LEU A 23 15.26 -15.15 13.29
N LEU A 24 14.33 -14.25 13.61
CA LEU A 24 14.62 -13.04 14.39
C LEU A 24 15.12 -13.37 15.79
N LEU A 25 14.51 -14.36 16.47
CA LEU A 25 14.96 -14.82 17.79
C LEU A 25 16.37 -15.44 17.74
N ILE A 26 16.64 -16.30 16.76
CA ILE A 26 17.98 -16.89 16.58
C ILE A 26 19.01 -15.79 16.29
N SER A 27 18.68 -14.84 15.42
CA SER A 27 19.55 -13.71 15.07
C SER A 27 19.88 -12.86 16.31
N THR A 28 18.87 -12.50 17.10
CA THR A 28 19.06 -11.66 18.29
C THR A 28 19.76 -12.38 19.45
N MET A 29 19.55 -13.69 19.60
CA MET A 29 20.26 -14.53 20.60
C MET A 29 21.72 -14.81 20.23
N THR A 30 22.02 -14.92 18.93
CA THR A 30 23.38 -15.20 18.44
C THR A 30 24.20 -13.91 18.28
N SER A 31 23.53 -12.78 18.05
CA SER A 31 24.17 -11.48 17.88
C SER A 31 24.91 -11.04 19.15
N LYS A 32 26.16 -10.61 18.98
CA LYS A 32 26.94 -10.00 20.05
C LYS A 32 26.50 -8.53 20.23
N ASN A 33 25.58 -8.32 21.16
CA ASN A 33 25.02 -6.98 21.42
C ASN A 33 26.02 -6.10 22.19
N MET A 34 26.90 -5.38 21.47
CA MET A 34 27.82 -4.37 22.01
C MET A 34 27.40 -2.98 21.50
N PRO A 35 26.45 -2.31 22.15
CA PRO A 35 26.01 -0.97 21.75
C PRO A 35 27.11 0.05 22.07
N GLU A 36 27.67 0.67 21.03
CA GLU A 36 28.58 1.81 21.15
C GLU A 36 27.87 3.05 20.61
N PRO A 37 28.11 4.24 21.19
CA PRO A 37 27.42 5.47 20.78
C PRO A 37 27.59 5.80 19.29
N GLU A 38 28.75 5.51 18.71
CA GLU A 38 29.00 5.71 17.27
C GLU A 38 28.30 4.67 16.38
N LYS A 39 28.06 3.45 16.87
CA LYS A 39 27.27 2.42 16.14
C LYS A 39 25.77 2.71 16.16
N MET A 40 25.33 3.44 17.18
CA MET A 40 23.93 3.81 17.41
C MET A 40 23.59 5.20 16.87
N SER A 41 24.58 5.96 16.38
CA SER A 41 24.36 7.27 15.78
C SER A 41 23.71 7.14 14.40
N VAL A 42 23.04 8.20 13.97
CA VAL A 42 22.41 8.24 12.64
C VAL A 42 23.51 8.18 11.58
N TYR A 43 23.27 7.41 10.52
CA TYR A 43 24.20 7.29 9.42
C TYR A 43 24.30 8.61 8.64
N GLU A 44 25.34 9.39 8.92
CA GLU A 44 25.84 10.48 8.07
C GLU A 44 27.38 10.53 8.16
N CYS A 45 28.07 9.39 7.98
CA CYS A 45 29.54 9.32 8.01
C CYS A 45 30.20 9.94 9.27
N GLY A 46 29.54 9.88 10.43
CA GLY A 46 30.03 10.47 11.68
C GLY A 46 29.76 11.98 11.83
N PHE A 47 29.06 12.59 10.88
CA PHE A 47 28.56 13.96 10.99
C PHE A 47 27.21 14.00 11.70
N ASP A 48 26.95 15.11 12.38
CA ASP A 48 25.62 15.41 12.89
C ASP A 48 24.65 15.58 11.70
N PRO A 49 23.43 15.03 11.79
CA PRO A 49 22.48 15.06 10.70
C PRO A 49 22.22 16.48 10.21
N LEU A 50 22.51 16.74 8.93
CA LEU A 50 22.41 18.08 8.32
C LEU A 50 21.00 18.70 8.41
N LYS A 51 19.98 17.85 8.55
CA LYS A 51 18.58 18.25 8.64
C LYS A 51 17.92 17.63 9.85
N THR A 52 17.11 18.42 10.54
CA THR A 52 16.20 17.88 11.55
C THR A 52 15.24 16.89 10.89
N PRO A 53 15.05 15.67 11.42
CA PRO A 53 14.17 14.64 10.85
C PRO A 53 12.67 14.99 10.88
N ARG A 54 12.31 16.22 11.26
CA ARG A 54 10.94 16.71 11.46
C ARG A 54 10.48 17.71 10.39
N LEU A 55 11.20 17.83 9.28
CA LEU A 55 10.72 18.60 8.14
C LEU A 55 9.50 17.90 7.53
N PRO A 56 8.43 18.64 7.19
CA PRO A 56 7.29 18.04 6.51
C PRO A 56 7.74 17.44 5.18
N PHE A 57 7.38 16.19 4.96
CA PHE A 57 7.56 15.53 3.66
C PHE A 57 6.73 16.23 2.58
N SER A 58 7.10 16.02 1.32
CA SER A 58 6.37 16.58 0.19
C SER A 58 4.90 16.16 0.21
N MET A 59 3.99 17.13 0.01
CA MET A 59 2.54 16.88 -0.11
C MET A 59 2.18 15.94 -1.26
N LYS A 60 3.11 15.71 -2.21
CA LYS A 60 2.94 14.78 -3.34
C LYS A 60 2.68 13.33 -2.89
N PHE A 61 3.30 12.88 -1.78
CA PHE A 61 3.03 11.54 -1.24
C PHE A 61 1.60 11.39 -0.72
N PHE A 62 1.06 12.47 -0.15
CA PHE A 62 -0.34 12.50 0.31
C PHE A 62 -1.31 12.43 -0.87
N LEU A 63 -1.05 13.19 -1.95
CA LEU A 63 -1.83 13.12 -3.18
C LEU A 63 -1.83 11.71 -3.78
N MET A 64 -0.67 11.06 -3.86
CA MET A 64 -0.58 9.68 -4.33
C MET A 64 -1.35 8.68 -3.46
N GLY A 65 -1.28 8.83 -2.13
CA GLY A 65 -2.04 7.97 -1.22
C GLY A 65 -3.56 8.14 -1.39
N MET A 66 -4.03 9.37 -1.57
CA MET A 66 -5.44 9.66 -1.82
C MET A 66 -5.92 9.11 -3.16
N LEU A 67 -5.10 9.26 -4.22
CA LEU A 67 -5.36 8.75 -5.56
C LEU A 67 -5.42 7.21 -5.57
N PHE A 68 -4.47 6.55 -4.89
CA PHE A 68 -4.49 5.10 -4.70
C PHE A 68 -5.76 4.63 -4.00
N LEU A 69 -6.19 5.31 -2.93
CA LEU A 69 -7.41 4.95 -2.20
C LEU A 69 -8.66 5.07 -3.09
N MET A 70 -8.75 6.14 -3.91
CA MET A 70 -9.87 6.28 -4.85
C MET A 70 -9.89 5.17 -5.91
N PHE A 71 -8.73 4.79 -6.46
CA PHE A 71 -8.66 3.70 -7.43
C PHE A 71 -8.92 2.31 -6.82
N ASP A 72 -8.50 2.08 -5.57
CA ASP A 72 -8.82 0.83 -4.87
C ASP A 72 -10.34 0.71 -4.63
N LEU A 73 -11.00 1.82 -4.27
CA LEU A 73 -12.46 1.87 -4.22
C LEU A 73 -13.09 1.60 -5.59
N GLU A 74 -12.54 2.15 -6.68
CA GLU A 74 -13.03 1.87 -8.04
C GLU A 74 -13.01 0.37 -8.35
N ILE A 75 -11.89 -0.30 -8.08
CA ILE A 75 -11.74 -1.74 -8.31
C ILE A 75 -12.70 -2.55 -7.44
N SER A 76 -12.92 -2.12 -6.20
CA SER A 76 -13.89 -2.74 -5.28
C SER A 76 -15.32 -2.74 -5.86
N TYR A 77 -15.70 -1.71 -6.63
CA TYR A 77 -16.99 -1.66 -7.33
C TYR A 77 -16.98 -2.38 -8.68
N ILE A 78 -15.87 -2.34 -9.43
CA ILE A 78 -15.74 -3.04 -10.72
C ILE A 78 -15.84 -4.56 -10.53
N PHE A 79 -15.23 -5.11 -9.48
CA PHE A 79 -15.18 -6.56 -9.28
C PHE A 79 -16.56 -7.23 -9.21
N PRO A 80 -17.50 -6.83 -8.32
CA PRO A 80 -18.85 -7.41 -8.29
C PRO A 80 -19.67 -7.08 -9.53
N TRP A 81 -19.41 -5.94 -10.19
CA TRP A 81 -20.05 -5.60 -11.46
C TRP A 81 -19.68 -6.59 -12.56
N CYS A 82 -18.38 -6.92 -12.69
CA CYS A 82 -17.87 -7.89 -13.65
C CYS A 82 -18.43 -9.30 -13.41
N THR A 83 -18.62 -9.72 -12.16
CA THR A 83 -19.12 -11.07 -11.85
C THR A 83 -20.62 -11.22 -12.12
N THR A 84 -21.39 -10.14 -12.13
CA THR A 84 -22.87 -10.16 -12.28
C THR A 84 -23.37 -9.65 -13.64
N MET A 85 -22.48 -9.32 -14.58
CA MET A 85 -22.84 -8.69 -15.86
C MET A 85 -23.96 -9.41 -16.65
N LYS A 86 -24.02 -10.74 -16.59
CA LYS A 86 -25.01 -11.53 -17.34
C LYS A 86 -26.45 -11.32 -16.88
N GLU A 87 -26.64 -10.90 -15.63
CA GLU A 87 -27.96 -10.73 -15.00
C GLU A 87 -28.34 -9.25 -14.85
N MET A 88 -27.48 -8.34 -15.30
CA MET A 88 -27.67 -6.91 -15.13
C MET A 88 -28.66 -6.31 -16.13
N LYS A 89 -29.47 -5.37 -15.65
CA LYS A 89 -30.29 -4.50 -16.48
C LYS A 89 -29.40 -3.46 -17.20
N TRP A 90 -29.85 -3.01 -18.36
CA TRP A 90 -29.17 -1.95 -19.12
C TRP A 90 -28.89 -0.67 -18.31
N THR A 91 -29.81 -0.32 -17.40
CA THR A 91 -29.65 0.82 -16.49
C THR A 91 -28.44 0.67 -15.57
N SER A 92 -28.23 -0.53 -15.00
CA SER A 92 -27.10 -0.83 -14.11
C SER A 92 -25.75 -0.83 -14.84
N PHE A 93 -25.77 -1.27 -16.10
CA PHE A 93 -24.61 -1.18 -16.98
C PHE A 93 -24.22 0.29 -17.23
N MET A 94 -25.19 1.13 -17.58
CA MET A 94 -24.96 2.55 -17.84
C MET A 94 -24.51 3.33 -16.60
N THR A 95 -25.05 3.03 -15.42
CA THR A 95 -24.61 3.67 -14.17
C THR A 95 -23.14 3.37 -13.88
N MET A 96 -22.67 2.15 -14.14
CA MET A 96 -21.26 1.80 -13.90
C MET A 96 -20.32 2.48 -14.90
N ILE A 97 -20.72 2.55 -16.17
CA ILE A 97 -19.97 3.31 -17.17
C ILE A 97 -19.83 4.78 -16.77
N LEU A 98 -20.91 5.40 -16.30
CA LEU A 98 -20.88 6.79 -15.82
C LEU A 98 -19.96 6.94 -14.60
N PHE A 99 -20.02 6.00 -13.65
CA PHE A 99 -19.12 5.97 -12.50
C PHE A 99 -17.65 5.91 -12.91
N MET A 100 -17.26 4.98 -13.80
CA MET A 100 -15.88 4.88 -14.28
C MET A 100 -15.44 6.15 -15.03
N MET A 101 -16.32 6.74 -15.84
CA MET A 101 -16.01 7.99 -16.53
C MET A 101 -15.74 9.14 -15.55
N MET A 102 -16.52 9.29 -14.48
CA MET A 102 -16.30 10.35 -13.49
C MET A 102 -14.94 10.22 -12.80
N LEU A 103 -14.55 9.02 -12.39
CA LEU A 103 -13.25 8.78 -11.74
C LEU A 103 -12.08 8.97 -12.72
N THR A 104 -12.21 8.47 -13.95
CA THR A 104 -11.20 8.65 -15.01
C THR A 104 -11.00 10.14 -15.35
N LEU A 105 -12.08 10.93 -15.39
CA LEU A 105 -12.00 12.37 -15.60
C LEU A 105 -11.30 13.08 -14.44
N GLY A 106 -11.59 12.69 -13.20
CA GLY A 106 -10.90 13.21 -12.02
C GLY A 106 -9.40 12.92 -12.06
N PHE A 107 -9.02 11.70 -12.44
CA PHE A 107 -7.64 11.31 -12.65
C PHE A 107 -6.94 12.13 -13.74
N MET A 108 -7.59 12.26 -14.91
CA MET A 108 -7.03 13.05 -16.01
C MET A 108 -6.81 14.51 -15.61
N TYR A 109 -7.71 15.09 -14.80
CA TYR A 109 -7.56 16.45 -14.30
C TYR A 109 -6.33 16.61 -13.39
N GLU A 110 -6.13 15.69 -12.45
CA GLU A 110 -4.94 15.73 -11.57
C GLU A 110 -3.63 15.51 -12.34
N TRP A 111 -3.67 14.65 -13.37
CA TRP A 111 -2.53 14.43 -14.26
C TRP A 111 -2.17 15.70 -15.03
N LEU A 112 -3.16 16.37 -15.62
CA LEU A 112 -2.95 17.61 -16.38
C LEU A 112 -2.49 18.78 -15.50
N LYS A 113 -2.74 18.72 -14.19
CA LYS A 113 -2.27 19.72 -13.23
C LYS A 113 -0.85 19.49 -12.72
N GLU A 114 -0.13 18.54 -13.30
CA GLU A 114 1.23 18.16 -12.90
C GLU A 114 1.32 17.75 -11.41
N GLY A 115 0.19 17.38 -10.80
CA GLY A 115 0.12 16.95 -9.39
C GLY A 115 0.92 15.67 -9.12
N LEU A 116 1.26 14.95 -10.19
CA LEU A 116 1.97 13.68 -10.20
C LEU A 116 3.42 13.79 -10.71
N GLU A 117 3.87 14.96 -11.17
CA GLU A 117 5.22 15.12 -11.71
C GLU A 117 6.28 15.23 -10.62
N TRP A 118 7.45 14.67 -10.92
CA TRP A 118 8.64 14.66 -10.06
C TRP A 118 9.74 15.45 -10.74
N GLU A 119 10.42 16.31 -9.97
CA GLU A 119 11.77 16.79 -10.29
C GLU A 119 12.79 15.95 -9.51
#